data_AF-A0AAU7DIK0-F1
#
_entry.id   AF-A0AAU7DIK0-F1
#
_cell.length_a   1.000
_cell.length_b   1.000
_cell.length_c   1.000
_cell.angle_alpha   90.00
_cell.angle_beta   90.00
_cell.angle_gamma   90.00
#
_symmetry.space_group_name_H-M   'P 1'
#
loop_
_entity.id
_entity.type
_entity.pdbx_description
1 polymer ?
#
loop_
_entity_poly.entity_id
_entity_poly.type
_entity_poly.pdbx_seq_one_letter_code
_entity_poly.pdbx_strand_id
1 'polypeptide(L)'
;MVDPRKEPVSFDEIRADIEAKQRSIIWPDYLAATGRVYGFLWNGDPKAKIIPRAGLVLFGLHFFAGGIAFIAASIGGEPEDRFYPGAVIGSVFVLLALRMFRNALLFAPKPLKSEGEGEFQSDKS
;
A
#
# COMPACT_ATOMS: atom_id res chain seq x y z
N MET A 1 12.24 13.70 -34.74
CA MET A 1 12.63 12.61 -35.67
C MET A 1 12.08 11.32 -35.11
N VAL A 2 11.08 10.74 -35.77
CA VAL A 2 10.50 9.44 -35.41
C VAL A 2 11.41 8.38 -36.02
N ASP A 3 11.95 7.46 -35.21
CA ASP A 3 12.83 6.38 -35.68
C ASP A 3 12.03 5.46 -36.63
N PRO A 4 12.39 5.38 -37.93
CA PRO A 4 11.65 4.62 -38.92
C PRO A 4 11.84 3.10 -38.83
N ARG A 5 12.55 2.59 -37.80
CA ARG A 5 12.83 1.15 -37.61
C ARG A 5 12.00 0.47 -36.52
N LYS A 6 10.99 1.13 -35.96
CA LYS A 6 9.99 0.43 -35.14
C LYS A 6 8.94 -0.17 -36.06
N GLU A 7 9.05 -1.47 -36.31
CA GLU A 7 7.93 -2.25 -36.86
C GLU A 7 6.66 -1.95 -36.02
N PRO A 8 5.49 -1.81 -36.65
CA PRO A 8 4.25 -1.59 -35.91
C PRO A 8 4.06 -2.78 -34.98
N VAL A 9 4.00 -2.51 -33.66
CA VAL A 9 3.78 -3.53 -32.62
C VAL A 9 2.62 -4.39 -33.07
N SER A 10 2.88 -5.69 -33.28
CA SER A 10 1.88 -6.54 -33.91
C SER A 10 0.72 -6.78 -32.94
N PHE A 11 -0.48 -7.02 -33.46
CA PHE A 11 -1.63 -7.37 -32.62
C PHE A 11 -1.34 -8.60 -31.75
N ASP A 12 -0.50 -9.52 -32.21
CA ASP A 12 -0.10 -10.71 -31.46
C ASP A 12 0.85 -10.39 -30.29
N GLU A 13 1.75 -9.41 -30.46
CA GLU A 13 2.59 -8.90 -29.36
C GLU A 13 1.76 -8.17 -28.31
N ILE A 14 0.81 -7.34 -28.74
CA ILE A 14 -0.12 -6.65 -27.83
C ILE A 14 -0.98 -7.67 -27.08
N ARG A 15 -1.50 -8.69 -27.78
CA ARG A 15 -2.28 -9.77 -27.18
C ARG A 15 -1.45 -10.56 -26.17
N ALA A 16 -0.23 -10.95 -26.52
CA ALA A 16 0.66 -11.69 -25.62
C ALA A 16 1.03 -10.86 -24.38
N ASP A 17 1.25 -9.55 -24.53
CA ASP A 17 1.53 -8.65 -23.41
C ASP A 17 0.30 -8.44 -22.51
N ILE A 18 -0.90 -8.34 -23.09
CA ILE A 18 -2.17 -8.30 -22.34
C ILE A 18 -2.40 -9.63 -21.61
N GLU A 19 -2.19 -10.76 -22.26
CA GLU A 19 -2.41 -12.09 -21.70
C GLU A 19 -1.37 -12.41 -20.60
N ALA A 20 -0.13 -11.94 -20.74
CA ALA A 20 0.89 -11.97 -19.70
C ALA A 20 0.52 -11.08 -18.51
N LYS A 21 0.01 -9.86 -18.75
CA LYS A 21 -0.47 -8.95 -17.69
C LYS A 21 -1.73 -9.47 -17.00
N GLN A 22 -2.64 -10.10 -17.73
CA GLN A 22 -3.84 -10.74 -17.18
C GLN A 22 -3.54 -12.05 -16.44
N ARG A 23 -2.45 -12.76 -16.78
CA ARG A 23 -1.93 -13.86 -15.96
C ARG A 23 -1.51 -13.42 -14.55
N SER A 24 -1.17 -12.15 -14.33
CA SER A 24 -0.95 -11.65 -12.97
C SER A 24 -2.25 -11.52 -12.14
N ILE A 25 -3.41 -11.68 -12.79
CA ILE A 25 -4.75 -11.76 -12.19
C ILE A 25 -5.16 -13.24 -12.05
N ILE A 26 -4.21 -14.16 -11.89
CA ILE A 26 -4.57 -15.53 -11.46
C ILE A 26 -4.82 -15.46 -9.94
N TRP A 27 -6.02 -15.87 -9.53
CA TRP A 27 -6.51 -15.89 -8.14
C TRP A 27 -5.49 -16.30 -7.05
N PRO A 28 -4.61 -17.30 -7.26
CA PRO A 28 -3.57 -17.67 -6.30
C PRO A 28 -2.55 -16.56 -6.03
N ASP A 29 -2.12 -15.82 -7.05
CA ASP A 29 -1.16 -14.73 -6.90
C ASP A 29 -1.79 -13.54 -6.17
N TYR A 30 -3.08 -13.28 -6.44
CA TYR A 30 -3.87 -12.32 -5.68
C TYR A 30 -4.00 -12.72 -4.20
N LEU A 31 -4.29 -13.99 -3.90
CA LEU A 31 -4.36 -14.49 -2.52
C LEU A 31 -3.00 -14.39 -1.80
N ALA A 32 -1.90 -14.72 -2.49
CA ALA A 32 -0.56 -14.60 -1.93
C ALA A 32 -0.13 -13.12 -1.74
N ALA A 33 -0.55 -12.22 -2.63
CA ALA A 33 -0.31 -10.79 -2.49
C ALA A 33 -1.15 -10.19 -1.35
N THR A 34 -2.44 -10.52 -1.28
CA THR A 34 -3.33 -10.03 -0.21
C THR A 34 -2.92 -10.55 1.15
N GLY A 35 -2.52 -11.82 1.29
CA GLY A 35 -2.00 -12.35 2.56
C GLY A 35 -0.79 -11.57 3.09
N ARG A 36 0.14 -11.17 2.21
CA ARG A 36 1.28 -10.31 2.58
C ARG A 36 0.85 -8.91 2.98
N VAL A 37 -0.13 -8.34 2.28
CA VAL A 37 -0.70 -7.01 2.62
C VAL A 37 -1.41 -7.06 3.96
N TYR A 38 -2.22 -8.09 4.23
CA TYR A 38 -2.89 -8.29 5.52
C TYR A 38 -1.88 -8.49 6.66
N GLY A 39 -0.85 -9.28 6.44
CA GLY A 39 0.25 -9.45 7.39
C GLY A 39 0.94 -8.13 7.71
N PHE A 40 1.25 -7.33 6.68
CA PHE A 40 1.82 -6.00 6.85
C PHE A 40 0.86 -5.02 7.57
N LEU A 41 -0.42 -5.06 7.22
CA LEU A 41 -1.47 -4.22 7.80
C LEU A 41 -1.56 -4.43 9.32
N TRP A 42 -1.61 -5.69 9.75
CA TRP A 42 -1.83 -6.07 11.16
C TRP A 42 -0.57 -6.26 11.98
N ASN A 43 0.41 -6.98 11.49
CA ASN A 43 1.61 -7.29 12.27
C ASN A 43 2.67 -6.19 12.11
N GLY A 44 2.57 -5.37 11.07
CA GLY A 44 3.65 -4.46 10.68
C GLY A 44 4.84 -5.24 10.12
N ASP A 45 5.58 -4.62 9.20
CA ASP A 45 6.87 -5.15 8.77
C ASP A 45 7.92 -4.02 8.81
N PRO A 46 8.90 -4.10 9.72
CA PRO A 46 9.97 -3.11 9.82
C PRO A 46 10.86 -3.10 8.57
N LYS A 47 10.86 -4.15 7.75
CA LYS A 47 11.60 -4.26 6.48
C LYS A 47 10.78 -3.91 5.23
N ALA A 48 9.49 -3.56 5.39
CA ALA A 48 8.63 -3.20 4.27
C ALA A 48 9.17 -2.02 3.46
N LYS A 49 8.97 -2.08 2.14
CA LYS A 49 9.30 -0.99 1.21
C LYS A 49 8.48 0.27 1.55
N ILE A 50 8.97 1.43 1.12
CA ILE A 50 8.33 2.74 1.36
C ILE A 50 6.92 2.82 0.73
N ILE A 51 6.72 2.25 -0.46
CA ILE A 51 5.44 2.32 -1.19
C ILE A 51 4.27 1.67 -0.41
N PRO A 52 4.37 0.42 0.10
CA PRO A 52 3.35 -0.16 0.98
C PRO A 52 3.04 0.67 2.23
N ARG A 53 4.04 1.33 2.82
CA ARG A 53 3.85 2.21 3.98
C ARG A 53 3.03 3.44 3.63
N ALA A 54 3.30 4.07 2.49
CA ALA A 54 2.49 5.18 2.01
C ALA A 54 1.02 4.75 1.78
N GLY A 55 0.82 3.56 1.22
CA GLY A 55 -0.52 2.96 1.10
C GLY A 55 -1.21 2.78 2.46
N LEU A 56 -0.49 2.29 3.47
CA LEU A 56 -1.01 2.12 4.83
C LEU A 56 -1.37 3.45 5.50
N VAL A 57 -0.59 4.51 5.26
CA VAL A 57 -0.88 5.86 5.77
C VAL A 57 -2.13 6.43 5.10
N LEU A 58 -2.25 6.31 3.77
CA LEU A 58 -3.44 6.77 3.04
C LEU A 58 -4.70 6.02 3.49
N PHE A 59 -4.57 4.70 3.67
CA PHE A 59 -5.66 3.88 4.16
C PHE A 59 -6.05 4.25 5.60
N GLY A 60 -5.06 4.42 6.49
CA GLY A 60 -5.28 4.91 7.85
C GLY A 60 -5.99 6.27 7.88
N LEU A 61 -5.60 7.20 7.00
CA LEU A 61 -6.24 8.52 6.90
C LEU A 61 -7.71 8.43 6.49
N HIS A 62 -8.03 7.53 5.56
CA HIS A 62 -9.40 7.28 5.15
C HIS A 62 -10.27 6.77 6.31
N PHE A 63 -9.77 5.78 7.07
CA PHE A 63 -10.47 5.28 8.26
C PHE A 63 -10.59 6.34 9.35
N PHE A 64 -9.56 7.16 9.53
CA PHE A 64 -9.58 8.23 10.52
C PHE A 64 -10.66 9.27 10.18
N ALA A 65 -10.67 9.76 8.94
CA ALA A 65 -11.66 10.73 8.47
C ALA A 65 -13.08 10.17 8.57
N GLY A 66 -13.30 8.92 8.14
CA GLY A 66 -14.59 8.25 8.27
C GLY A 66 -15.02 8.09 9.73
N GLY A 67 -14.11 7.67 10.61
CA GLY A 67 -14.40 7.52 12.04
C GLY A 67 -14.80 8.82 12.72
N ILE A 68 -14.09 9.92 12.44
CA ILE A 68 -14.44 11.26 12.93
C ILE A 68 -15.80 11.70 12.39
N ALA A 69 -16.09 11.48 11.11
CA ALA A 69 -17.37 11.82 10.51
C ALA A 69 -18.54 11.06 11.18
N PHE A 70 -18.38 9.76 11.44
CA PHE A 70 -19.37 8.96 12.16
C PHE A 70 -19.59 9.44 13.59
N ILE A 71 -18.51 9.75 14.32
CA ILE A 71 -18.61 10.29 15.68
C ILE A 71 -19.34 11.64 15.66
N ALA A 72 -18.93 12.55 14.77
CA ALA A 72 -19.52 13.88 14.63
C ALA A 72 -21.01 13.81 14.29
N ALA A 73 -21.40 12.94 13.35
CA ALA A 73 -22.80 12.73 13.00
C ALA A 73 -23.62 12.14 14.16
N SER A 74 -22.99 11.35 15.04
CA SER A 74 -23.68 10.71 16.16
C SER A 74 -23.89 11.63 17.36
N ILE A 75 -23.04 12.65 17.53
CA ILE A 75 -23.08 13.59 18.66
C ILE A 75 -23.64 14.97 18.30
N GLY A 76 -23.69 15.33 17.02
CA GLY A 76 -24.09 16.66 16.54
C GLY A 76 -25.59 16.91 16.43
N GLY A 77 -26.43 15.89 16.66
CA GLY A 77 -27.89 15.99 16.62
C GLY A 77 -28.51 16.38 17.97
N GLU A 78 -29.82 16.63 17.95
CA GLU A 78 -30.61 16.81 19.19
C GLU A 78 -30.52 15.54 20.07
N PRO A 79 -30.69 15.67 21.40
CA PRO A 79 -30.57 14.52 22.32
C PRO A 79 -31.45 13.33 21.95
N GLU A 80 -32.59 13.60 21.31
CA GLU A 80 -33.58 12.61 20.87
C GLU A 80 -33.13 11.83 19.61
N ASP A 81 -32.26 12.41 18.78
CA ASP A 81 -31.73 11.83 17.55
C ASP A 81 -30.35 11.17 17.72
N ARG A 82 -29.83 11.10 18.95
CA ARG A 82 -28.50 10.55 19.23
C ARG A 82 -28.43 9.06 18.88
N PHE A 83 -27.76 8.78 17.77
CA PHE A 83 -27.49 7.42 17.32
C PHE A 83 -26.19 6.88 17.94
N TYR A 84 -26.29 6.38 19.18
CA TYR A 84 -25.17 5.79 19.92
C TYR A 84 -24.37 4.71 19.16
N PRO A 85 -24.98 3.84 18.32
CA PRO A 85 -24.21 2.87 17.54
C PRO A 85 -23.24 3.52 16.54
N GLY A 86 -23.54 4.71 16.02
CA GLY A 86 -22.65 5.43 15.12
C GLY A 86 -21.38 5.90 15.81
N ALA A 87 -21.46 6.31 17.08
CA ALA A 87 -20.29 6.67 17.88
C ALA A 87 -19.39 5.45 18.16
N VAL A 88 -19.99 4.26 18.38
CA VAL A 88 -19.25 3.01 18.54
C VAL A 88 -18.53 2.62 17.25
N ILE A 89 -19.23 2.66 16.11
CA ILE A 89 -18.64 2.36 14.79
C ILE A 89 -17.51 3.34 14.48
N GLY A 90 -17.74 4.64 14.67
CA GLY A 90 -16.74 5.66 14.45
C GLY A 90 -15.50 5.49 15.34
N SER A 91 -15.71 5.10 16.60
CA SER A 91 -14.61 4.78 17.53
C SER A 91 -13.78 3.59 17.05
N VAL A 92 -14.41 2.52 16.54
CA VAL A 92 -13.70 1.38 15.94
C VAL A 92 -12.84 1.84 14.75
N PHE A 93 -13.38 2.70 13.88
CA PHE A 93 -12.66 3.23 12.73
C PHE A 93 -11.43 4.07 13.14
N VAL A 94 -11.57 4.91 14.17
CA VAL A 94 -10.45 5.68 14.72
C VAL A 94 -9.38 4.75 15.30
N LEU A 95 -9.77 3.74 16.07
CA LEU A 95 -8.82 2.76 16.63
C LEU A 95 -8.08 1.99 15.53
N LEU A 96 -8.76 1.60 14.46
CA LEU A 96 -8.14 0.96 13.30
C LEU A 96 -7.13 1.89 12.63
N ALA A 97 -7.49 3.16 12.41
CA ALA A 97 -6.58 4.15 11.82
C ALA A 97 -5.32 4.36 12.69
N LEU A 98 -5.48 4.53 14.00
CA LEU A 98 -4.37 4.67 14.94
C LEU A 98 -3.44 3.46 14.90
N ARG A 99 -4.02 2.25 14.84
CA ARG A 99 -3.24 1.02 14.70
C ARG A 99 -2.46 0.96 13.38
N MET A 100 -3.08 1.35 12.27
CA MET A 100 -2.40 1.42 10.97
C MET A 100 -1.25 2.43 10.98
N PHE A 101 -1.45 3.62 11.56
CA PHE A 101 -0.38 4.62 11.68
C PHE A 101 0.78 4.11 12.55
N ARG A 102 0.49 3.47 13.69
CA ARG A 102 1.52 2.83 14.50
C ARG A 102 2.35 1.84 13.69
N ASN A 103 1.70 1.01 12.88
CA ASN A 103 2.37 0.01 12.05
C ASN A 103 3.17 0.64 10.88
N ALA A 104 2.71 1.78 10.35
CA ALA A 104 3.45 2.53 9.33
C ALA A 104 4.72 3.21 9.88
N LEU A 105 4.69 3.63 11.15
CA LEU A 105 5.76 4.38 11.82
C LEU A 105 6.87 3.50 12.42
N LEU A 106 6.68 2.17 12.54
CA LEU A 106 7.73 1.23 12.94
C LEU A 106 8.76 1.06 11.80
N PHE A 107 9.55 2.11 11.60
CA PHE A 107 10.56 2.25 10.57
C PHE A 107 11.88 1.65 11.08
N ALA A 108 12.32 0.50 10.55
CA ALA A 108 13.74 0.17 10.57
C ALA A 108 14.35 0.74 9.28
N PRO A 109 15.24 1.74 9.33
CA PRO A 109 15.98 2.14 8.16
C PRO A 109 16.79 0.92 7.69
N LYS A 110 16.62 0.51 6.43
CA LYS A 110 17.63 -0.34 5.80
C LYS A 110 18.92 0.49 5.82
N PRO A 111 20.04 -0.01 6.37
CA PRO A 111 21.32 0.60 6.05
C PRO A 111 21.41 0.60 4.53
N LEU A 112 21.57 1.79 3.95
CA LEU A 112 21.85 1.92 2.53
C LEU A 112 23.05 0.99 2.30
N LYS A 113 22.84 -0.06 1.51
CA LYS A 113 23.95 -0.87 1.03
C LYS A 113 24.80 0.13 0.24
N SER A 114 25.95 0.50 0.79
CA SER A 114 26.89 1.39 0.16
C SER A 114 27.29 0.77 -1.17
N GLU A 115 26.64 1.19 -2.25
CA GLU A 115 27.04 0.91 -3.63
C GLU A 115 28.34 1.67 -3.92
N GLY A 116 29.44 1.24 -3.30
CA GLY A 116 30.74 1.88 -3.39
C GLY A 116 31.94 0.97 -3.11
N GLU A 117 31.74 -0.34 -2.96
CA GLU A 117 32.85 -1.31 -2.86
C GLU A 117 32.63 -2.43 -3.87
N GLY A 118 33.04 -2.16 -5.10
CA GLY A 118 33.06 -3.12 -6.20
C GLY A 118 34.21 -2.76 -7.12
N GLU A 119 35.40 -3.24 -6.74
CA GLU A 119 36.56 -3.53 -7.60
C GLU A 119 37.03 -2.44 -8.57
N PHE A 120 37.91 -1.57 -8.07
CA PHE A 120 39.03 -1.10 -8.88
C PHE A 120 39.99 -2.29 -9.09
N GLN A 121 39.75 -3.10 -10.13
CA GLN A 121 40.75 -4.06 -10.62
C GLN A 121 41.96 -3.28 -11.15
N SER A 122 42.92 -3.05 -10.26
CA SER A 122 44.30 -2.74 -10.57
C SER A 122 45.05 -4.05 -10.78
N ASP A 123 45.08 -4.54 -12.01
CA ASP A 123 46.12 -5.48 -12.47
C ASP A 123 46.84 -4.76 -13.61
N LYS A 124 47.88 -3.97 -13.34
CA LYS A 124 49.28 -4.35 -13.06
C LYS A 124 49.82 -5.46 -13.97
N SER A 125 50.45 -4.96 -15.03
CA SER A 125 51.69 -5.44 -15.68
C SER A 125 51.58 -6.40 -16.84
#